data_AF-A0A842REL8-F1
#
_entry.id   AF-A0A842REL8-F1
#
_cell.length_a   1.000
_cell.length_b   1.000
_cell.length_c   1.000
_cell.angle_alpha   90.00
_cell.angle_beta   90.00
_cell.angle_gamma   90.00
#
_symmetry.space_group_name_H-M   'P 1'
#
loop_
_entity.id
_entity.type
_entity.pdbx_description
1 polymer ?
#
loop_
_entity_poly.entity_id
_entity_poly.type
_entity_poly.pdbx_seq_one_letter_code
_entity_poly.pdbx_strand_id
1 'polypeptide(L)'
;MIKLFFDIWQSLERQDEHEKVLKRLVQWAETLAGEINNRRKVVIQFVIGTIYGKLANYRDKARRCQQAIRKFGEVLNIYTLDTSPVDYAGIQNNLGTAYGTLASVRDKETNCQQAIQAYERALQVRTLEAFPVQYAGTQNNLGNAYWTLASVRDKEANCQKAIAAYQEALQVRTLDAFPIDYAMTQQNLGVAYWTLAEVRDKETNCQQAIAAYRKALQIYTRERYPEPYRGIKGNLERLKEFCEKANTSE
;
A
#
# COMPACT_ATOMS: atom_id res chain seq x y z
N MET A 1 3.85 31.87 -4.43
CA MET A 1 4.20 30.99 -3.29
C MET A 1 3.94 29.51 -3.60
N ILE A 2 2.71 29.13 -4.03
CA ILE A 2 2.39 27.75 -4.46
C ILE A 2 3.20 27.29 -5.68
N LYS A 3 3.40 28.18 -6.68
CA LYS A 3 4.24 27.91 -7.86
C LYS A 3 5.71 27.64 -7.50
N LEU A 4 6.28 28.47 -6.62
CA LEU A 4 7.64 28.31 -6.10
C LEU A 4 7.82 26.96 -5.36
N PHE A 5 6.79 26.53 -4.62
CA PHE A 5 6.81 25.24 -3.92
C PHE A 5 6.75 24.06 -4.91
N PHE A 6 5.91 24.16 -5.95
CA PHE A 6 5.79 23.16 -7.01
C PHE A 6 7.09 23.03 -7.82
N ASP A 7 7.73 24.16 -8.13
CA ASP A 7 8.99 24.21 -8.89
C ASP A 7 10.15 23.63 -8.07
N ILE A 8 10.22 23.94 -6.77
CA ILE A 8 11.21 23.35 -5.84
C ILE A 8 10.96 21.84 -5.71
N TRP A 9 9.70 21.40 -5.61
CA TRP A 9 9.34 19.98 -5.51
C TRP A 9 9.74 19.18 -6.76
N GLN A 10 9.61 19.75 -7.95
CA GLN A 10 10.06 19.12 -9.21
C GLN A 10 11.59 19.09 -9.36
N SER A 11 12.32 20.05 -8.77
CA SER A 11 13.79 20.12 -8.89
C SER A 11 14.58 19.20 -7.95
N LEU A 12 13.92 18.51 -7.02
CA LEU A 12 14.58 17.69 -6.01
C LEU A 12 14.73 16.25 -6.52
N GLU A 13 15.92 15.88 -6.99
CA GLU A 13 16.23 14.52 -7.45
C GLU A 13 16.85 13.61 -6.36
N ARG A 14 17.25 14.17 -5.20
CA ARG A 14 17.93 13.42 -4.10
C ARG A 14 17.00 13.14 -2.92
N GLN A 15 16.94 11.88 -2.49
CA GLN A 15 16.11 11.43 -1.34
C GLN A 15 16.38 12.22 -0.04
N ASP A 16 17.65 12.57 0.25
CA ASP A 16 18.01 13.32 1.47
C ASP A 16 17.41 14.74 1.51
N GLU A 17 17.25 15.38 0.35
CA GLU A 17 16.64 16.72 0.28
C GLU A 17 15.12 16.65 0.45
N HIS A 18 14.48 15.59 -0.07
CA HIS A 18 13.06 15.31 0.21
C HIS A 18 12.79 15.10 1.70
N GLU A 19 13.64 14.34 2.40
CA GLU A 19 13.49 14.14 3.84
C GLU A 19 13.60 15.45 4.62
N LYS A 20 14.58 16.31 4.26
CA LYS A 20 14.75 17.63 4.88
C LYS A 20 13.53 18.53 4.68
N VAL A 21 12.96 18.55 3.47
CA VAL A 21 11.75 19.33 3.17
C VAL A 21 10.57 18.83 3.99
N LEU A 22 10.34 17.52 4.05
CA LEU A 22 9.26 16.94 4.86
C LEU A 22 9.43 17.25 6.36
N LYS A 23 10.66 17.24 6.88
CA LYS A 23 10.96 17.64 8.26
C LYS A 23 10.64 19.12 8.53
N ARG A 24 10.99 20.02 7.60
CA ARG A 24 10.65 21.45 7.75
C ARG A 24 9.15 21.69 7.69
N LEU A 25 8.46 21.00 6.78
CA LEU A 25 7.01 21.09 6.64
C LEU A 25 6.27 20.60 7.88
N VAL A 26 6.69 19.47 8.46
CA VAL A 26 6.03 18.97 9.67
C VAL A 26 6.26 19.90 10.85
N GLN A 27 7.46 20.46 11.01
CA GLN A 27 7.75 21.43 12.06
C GLN A 27 6.88 22.69 11.93
N TRP A 28 6.78 23.24 10.72
CA TRP A 28 5.93 24.40 10.45
C TRP A 28 4.44 24.11 10.73
N ALA A 29 3.96 22.95 10.27
CA ALA A 29 2.58 22.54 10.48
C ALA A 29 2.26 22.30 11.97
N GLU A 30 3.20 21.74 12.75
CA GLU A 30 3.04 21.56 14.19
C GLU A 30 2.98 22.89 14.95
N THR A 31 3.83 23.86 14.59
CA THR A 31 3.75 25.23 15.14
C THR A 31 2.38 25.85 14.84
N LEU A 32 1.95 25.80 13.58
CA LEU A 32 0.65 26.34 13.16
C LEU A 32 -0.54 25.65 13.88
N ALA A 33 -0.45 24.34 14.13
CA ALA A 33 -1.47 23.61 14.86
C ALA A 33 -1.56 24.01 16.35
N GLY A 34 -0.46 24.49 16.93
CA GLY A 34 -0.42 25.03 18.30
C GLY A 34 -1.13 26.39 18.41
N GLU A 35 -1.12 27.17 17.35
CA GLU A 35 -1.68 28.53 17.29
C GLU A 35 -3.17 28.56 16.95
N ILE A 36 -3.70 27.50 16.33
CA ILE A 36 -5.08 27.46 15.83
C ILE A 36 -5.96 26.51 16.66
N ASN A 37 -7.10 27.00 17.16
CA ASN A 37 -8.12 26.21 17.86
C ASN A 37 -9.46 26.23 17.10
N ASN A 38 -9.62 25.41 16.06
CA ASN A 38 -10.91 25.14 15.37
C ASN A 38 -10.75 24.05 14.29
N ARG A 39 -11.76 23.88 13.40
CA ARG A 39 -11.79 22.94 12.27
C ARG A 39 -10.51 22.92 11.42
N ARG A 40 -9.78 24.03 11.30
CA ARG A 40 -8.51 24.08 10.55
C ARG A 40 -7.42 23.22 11.20
N LYS A 41 -7.44 23.05 12.53
CA LYS A 41 -6.50 22.20 13.28
C LYS A 41 -6.59 20.73 12.84
N VAL A 42 -7.80 20.26 12.52
CA VAL A 42 -8.07 18.87 12.09
C VAL A 42 -7.44 18.59 10.74
N VAL A 43 -7.61 19.52 9.79
CA VAL A 43 -6.98 19.43 8.47
C VAL A 43 -5.45 19.45 8.60
N ILE A 44 -4.91 20.29 9.48
CA ILE A 44 -3.46 20.34 9.74
C ILE A 44 -2.97 19.02 10.36
N GLN A 45 -3.69 18.44 11.32
CA GLN A 45 -3.35 17.13 11.92
C GLN A 45 -3.35 16.01 10.87
N PHE A 46 -4.30 16.01 9.94
CA PHE A 46 -4.31 15.06 8.81
C PHE A 46 -3.06 15.24 7.91
N VAL A 47 -2.70 16.47 7.60
CA VAL A 47 -1.50 16.78 6.80
C VAL A 47 -0.23 16.35 7.53
N ILE A 48 -0.11 16.64 8.83
CA ILE A 48 1.00 16.20 9.68
C ILE A 48 1.11 14.66 9.67
N GLY A 49 0.00 13.96 9.87
CA GLY A 49 -0.04 12.49 9.82
C GLY A 49 0.44 11.94 8.47
N THR A 50 0.02 12.57 7.37
CA THR A 50 0.45 12.20 6.01
C THR A 50 1.94 12.45 5.80
N ILE A 51 2.49 13.57 6.30
CA ILE A 51 3.93 13.85 6.24
C ILE A 51 4.71 12.82 7.05
N TYR A 52 4.24 12.45 8.24
CA TYR A 52 4.86 11.38 9.03
C TYR A 52 4.83 10.02 8.33
N GLY A 53 3.73 9.67 7.65
CA GLY A 53 3.64 8.47 6.83
C GLY A 53 4.68 8.45 5.70
N LYS A 54 4.89 9.58 5.02
CA LYS A 54 5.95 9.72 4.01
C LYS A 54 7.35 9.63 4.62
N LEU A 55 7.58 10.29 5.76
CA LEU A 55 8.85 10.22 6.50
C LEU A 55 9.20 8.82 6.97
N ALA A 56 8.22 7.92 7.13
CA ALA A 56 8.47 6.53 7.50
C ALA A 56 9.22 5.73 6.43
N ASN A 57 9.28 6.21 5.19
CA ASN A 57 10.10 5.61 4.14
C ASN A 57 11.61 5.91 4.28
N TYR A 58 12.00 6.73 5.26
CA TYR A 58 13.38 7.10 5.56
C TYR A 58 13.83 6.47 6.89
N ARG A 59 14.60 7.21 7.71
CA ARG A 59 15.06 6.79 9.04
C ARG A 59 13.92 6.84 10.08
N ASP A 60 14.10 6.10 11.18
CA ASP A 60 13.15 6.04 12.31
C ASP A 60 11.73 5.60 11.93
N LYS A 61 11.62 4.70 10.94
CA LYS A 61 10.35 4.21 10.37
C LYS A 61 9.27 3.92 11.42
N ALA A 62 9.61 3.15 12.47
CA ALA A 62 8.66 2.81 13.53
C ALA A 62 8.12 4.05 14.26
N ARG A 63 9.02 4.97 14.67
CA ARG A 63 8.64 6.20 15.35
C ARG A 63 7.75 7.07 14.46
N ARG A 64 8.09 7.20 13.18
CA ARG A 64 7.32 7.98 12.19
C ARG A 64 5.93 7.40 11.95
N CYS A 65 5.82 6.08 11.82
CA CYS A 65 4.52 5.41 11.72
C CYS A 65 3.67 5.65 12.97
N GLN A 66 4.24 5.53 14.17
CA GLN A 66 3.52 5.82 15.42
C GLN A 66 3.04 7.27 15.51
N GLN A 67 3.85 8.24 15.03
CA GLN A 67 3.43 9.64 14.96
C GLN A 67 2.25 9.82 13.99
N ALA A 68 2.32 9.19 12.81
CA ALA A 68 1.23 9.22 11.83
C ALA A 68 -0.07 8.60 12.40
N ILE A 69 0.02 7.41 13.00
CA ILE A 69 -1.11 6.71 13.63
C ILE A 69 -1.79 7.58 14.68
N ARG A 70 -1.01 8.20 15.58
CA ARG A 70 -1.58 9.11 16.60
C ARG A 70 -2.34 10.27 15.96
N LYS A 71 -1.75 10.91 14.94
CA LYS A 71 -2.38 12.06 14.27
C LYS A 71 -3.65 11.67 13.53
N PHE A 72 -3.67 10.52 12.85
CA PHE A 72 -4.90 10.03 12.22
C PHE A 72 -5.97 9.65 13.25
N GLY A 73 -5.60 9.05 14.38
CA GLY A 73 -6.52 8.77 15.48
C GLY A 73 -7.17 10.03 16.06
N GLU A 74 -6.39 11.10 16.27
CA GLU A 74 -6.92 12.42 16.69
C GLU A 74 -7.97 12.96 15.71
N VAL A 75 -7.72 12.83 14.40
CA VAL A 75 -8.62 13.32 13.34
C VAL A 75 -9.90 12.48 13.24
N LEU A 76 -9.82 11.16 13.42
CA LEU A 76 -10.96 10.24 13.35
C LEU A 76 -11.98 10.42 14.49
N ASN A 77 -11.60 11.09 15.58
CA ASN A 77 -12.55 11.48 16.64
C ASN A 77 -13.51 12.62 16.19
N ILE A 78 -13.19 13.30 15.08
CA ILE A 78 -13.94 14.45 14.58
C ILE A 78 -14.58 14.12 13.23
N TYR A 79 -13.79 13.55 12.31
CA TYR A 79 -14.27 13.06 11.04
C TYR A 79 -14.63 11.60 11.18
N THR A 80 -15.93 11.35 11.31
CA THR A 80 -16.51 10.02 11.47
C THR A 80 -17.15 9.59 10.16
N LEU A 81 -17.54 8.32 10.08
CA LEU A 81 -18.29 7.80 8.94
C LEU A 81 -19.57 8.60 8.68
N ASP A 82 -20.28 8.99 9.74
CA ASP A 82 -21.58 9.67 9.64
C ASP A 82 -21.43 11.15 9.32
N THR A 83 -20.39 11.81 9.81
CA THR A 83 -20.21 13.27 9.69
C THR A 83 -19.43 13.68 8.46
N SER A 84 -18.45 12.87 8.04
CA SER A 84 -17.50 13.19 6.97
C SER A 84 -17.04 11.90 6.27
N PRO A 85 -17.92 11.15 5.59
CA PRO A 85 -17.63 9.80 5.08
C PRO A 85 -16.41 9.76 4.14
N VAL A 86 -16.30 10.72 3.22
CA VAL A 86 -15.19 10.74 2.23
C VAL A 86 -13.85 11.01 2.91
N ASP A 87 -13.78 11.99 3.82
CA ASP A 87 -12.57 12.29 4.58
C ASP A 87 -12.20 11.13 5.50
N TYR A 88 -13.19 10.57 6.21
CA TYR A 88 -13.04 9.39 7.07
C TYR A 88 -12.37 8.24 6.32
N ALA A 89 -12.86 7.91 5.12
CA ALA A 89 -12.28 6.85 4.31
C ALA A 89 -10.86 7.17 3.83
N GLY A 90 -10.58 8.44 3.50
CA GLY A 90 -9.22 8.91 3.22
C GLY A 90 -8.25 8.69 4.37
N ILE A 91 -8.67 9.05 5.58
CA ILE A 91 -7.87 8.91 6.79
C ILE A 91 -7.68 7.44 7.16
N GLN A 92 -8.75 6.63 7.10
CA GLN A 92 -8.69 5.20 7.37
C GLN A 92 -7.72 4.49 6.42
N ASN A 93 -7.72 4.81 5.13
CA ASN A 93 -6.73 4.26 4.19
C ASN A 93 -5.29 4.64 4.58
N ASN A 94 -5.04 5.91 4.95
CA ASN A 94 -3.71 6.34 5.36
C ASN A 94 -3.27 5.73 6.69
N LEU A 95 -4.21 5.54 7.63
CA LEU A 95 -4.00 4.82 8.87
C LEU A 95 -3.61 3.36 8.60
N GLY A 96 -4.31 2.70 7.66
CA GLY A 96 -3.97 1.35 7.21
C GLY A 96 -2.56 1.27 6.63
N THR A 97 -2.14 2.27 5.85
CA THR A 97 -0.78 2.34 5.29
C THR A 97 0.27 2.50 6.38
N ALA A 98 0.00 3.33 7.40
CA ALA A 98 0.90 3.52 8.53
C ALA A 98 1.06 2.24 9.37
N TYR A 99 -0.04 1.52 9.62
CA TYR A 99 0.01 0.22 10.30
C TYR A 99 0.71 -0.84 9.47
N GLY A 100 0.42 -0.96 8.17
CA GLY A 100 1.10 -1.91 7.28
C GLY A 100 2.61 -1.65 7.20
N THR A 101 3.02 -0.38 7.18
CA THR A 101 4.44 0.00 7.24
C THR A 101 5.06 -0.36 8.60
N LEU A 102 4.34 -0.18 9.71
CA LEU A 102 4.82 -0.54 11.04
C LEU A 102 4.95 -2.07 11.20
N ALA A 103 4.05 -2.85 10.59
CA ALA A 103 4.10 -4.32 10.56
C ALA A 103 5.38 -4.85 9.91
N SER A 104 5.98 -4.11 8.97
CA SER A 104 7.26 -4.47 8.35
C SER A 104 8.45 -4.29 9.30
N VAL A 105 8.25 -3.68 10.48
CA VAL A 105 9.33 -3.35 11.43
C VAL A 105 9.13 -4.07 12.76
N ARG A 106 7.90 -4.16 13.26
CA ARG A 106 7.59 -4.82 14.54
C ARG A 106 6.12 -5.17 14.67
N ASP A 107 5.80 -6.02 15.65
CA ASP A 107 4.44 -6.43 16.03
C ASP A 107 3.59 -6.78 14.79
N LYS A 108 4.19 -7.56 13.87
CA LYS A 108 3.70 -7.76 12.49
C LYS A 108 2.25 -8.18 12.45
N GLU A 109 1.86 -9.19 13.23
CA GLU A 109 0.49 -9.69 13.27
C GLU A 109 -0.52 -8.61 13.67
N THR A 110 -0.30 -7.99 14.84
CA THR A 110 -1.18 -6.96 15.39
C THR A 110 -1.31 -5.78 14.43
N ASN A 111 -0.19 -5.30 13.89
CA ASN A 111 -0.21 -4.17 12.96
C ASN A 111 -0.87 -4.53 11.62
N CYS A 112 -0.70 -5.75 11.10
CA CYS A 112 -1.43 -6.21 9.91
C CYS A 112 -2.94 -6.24 10.15
N GLN A 113 -3.40 -6.73 11.30
CA GLN A 113 -4.82 -6.74 11.65
C GLN A 113 -5.39 -5.31 11.73
N GLN A 114 -4.66 -4.38 12.35
CA GLN A 114 -5.07 -2.97 12.40
C GLN A 114 -5.12 -2.34 11.00
N ALA A 115 -4.17 -2.68 10.13
CA ALA A 115 -4.17 -2.22 8.75
C ALA A 115 -5.40 -2.73 7.98
N ILE A 116 -5.70 -4.02 8.08
CA ILE A 116 -6.86 -4.67 7.46
C ILE A 116 -8.15 -3.96 7.90
N GLN A 117 -8.36 -3.80 9.20
CA GLN A 117 -9.57 -3.15 9.71
C GLN A 117 -9.71 -1.70 9.23
N ALA A 118 -8.60 -0.96 9.12
CA ALA A 118 -8.63 0.41 8.62
C ALA A 118 -8.99 0.46 7.12
N TYR A 119 -8.42 -0.43 6.30
CA TYR A 119 -8.80 -0.51 4.88
C TYR A 119 -10.24 -0.95 4.68
N GLU A 120 -10.74 -1.92 5.45
CA GLU A 120 -12.15 -2.35 5.40
C GLU A 120 -13.10 -1.20 5.76
N ARG A 121 -12.77 -0.39 6.77
CA ARG A 121 -13.52 0.84 7.09
C ARG A 121 -13.49 1.87 5.96
N ALA A 122 -12.36 2.02 5.26
CA ALA A 122 -12.27 2.90 4.10
C ALA A 122 -13.14 2.40 2.93
N LEU A 123 -13.23 1.08 2.73
CA LEU A 123 -14.03 0.45 1.67
C LEU A 123 -15.55 0.52 1.91
N GLN A 124 -16.00 0.85 3.13
CA GLN A 124 -17.42 1.15 3.39
C GLN A 124 -17.91 2.39 2.62
N VAL A 125 -17.00 3.32 2.29
CA VAL A 125 -17.32 4.54 1.55
C VAL A 125 -16.74 4.52 0.14
N ARG A 126 -15.49 4.04 0.00
CA ARG A 126 -14.83 3.89 -1.28
C ARG A 126 -15.36 2.65 -1.95
N THR A 127 -16.50 2.74 -2.64
CA THR A 127 -17.02 1.64 -3.46
C THR A 127 -16.52 1.74 -4.89
N LEU A 128 -16.66 0.66 -5.66
CA LEU A 128 -16.30 0.61 -7.07
C LEU A 128 -17.05 1.67 -7.89
N GLU A 129 -18.32 1.92 -7.57
CA GLU A 129 -19.21 2.83 -8.29
C GLU A 129 -18.92 4.29 -7.96
N ALA A 130 -18.75 4.61 -6.67
CA ALA A 130 -18.61 5.99 -6.22
C ALA A 130 -17.18 6.53 -6.35
N PHE A 131 -16.19 5.68 -6.09
CA PHE A 131 -14.77 6.07 -6.04
C PHE A 131 -13.86 5.00 -6.63
N PRO A 132 -14.01 4.64 -7.92
CA PRO A 132 -13.35 3.47 -8.53
C PRO A 132 -11.83 3.47 -8.33
N VAL A 133 -11.17 4.62 -8.54
CA VAL A 133 -9.70 4.71 -8.43
C VAL A 133 -9.24 4.53 -6.98
N GLN A 134 -9.93 5.17 -6.03
CA GLN A 134 -9.60 5.06 -4.61
C GLN A 134 -9.96 3.67 -4.06
N TYR A 135 -11.05 3.07 -4.54
CA TYR A 135 -11.44 1.69 -4.25
C TYR A 135 -10.31 0.74 -4.63
N ALA A 136 -9.84 0.79 -5.88
CA ALA A 136 -8.79 -0.09 -6.35
C ALA A 136 -7.45 0.12 -5.62
N GLY A 137 -7.09 1.37 -5.30
CA GLY A 137 -5.93 1.65 -4.46
C GLY A 137 -6.04 1.04 -3.06
N THR A 138 -7.23 1.15 -2.45
CA THR A 138 -7.50 0.61 -1.11
C THR A 138 -7.51 -0.91 -1.12
N GLN A 139 -8.14 -1.53 -2.13
CA GLN A 139 -8.16 -2.98 -2.33
C GLN A 139 -6.77 -3.57 -2.53
N ASN A 140 -5.91 -2.93 -3.34
CA ASN A 140 -4.54 -3.38 -3.49
C ASN A 140 -3.76 -3.32 -2.16
N ASN A 141 -3.99 -2.29 -1.35
CA ASN A 141 -3.34 -2.18 -0.04
C ASN A 141 -3.88 -3.19 0.97
N LEU A 142 -5.18 -3.49 0.92
CA LEU A 142 -5.80 -4.55 1.71
C LEU A 142 -5.20 -5.92 1.34
N GLY A 143 -5.00 -6.18 0.04
CA GLY A 143 -4.34 -7.38 -0.44
C GLY A 143 -2.93 -7.53 0.12
N ASN A 144 -2.14 -6.44 0.14
CA ASN A 144 -0.80 -6.45 0.73
C ASN A 144 -0.83 -6.76 2.24
N ALA A 145 -1.81 -6.23 2.96
CA ALA A 145 -1.96 -6.47 4.39
C ALA A 145 -2.32 -7.94 4.69
N TYR A 146 -3.26 -8.51 3.93
CA TYR A 146 -3.60 -9.93 4.02
C TYR A 146 -2.41 -10.83 3.66
N TRP A 147 -1.70 -10.53 2.57
CA TRP A 147 -0.51 -11.30 2.18
C TRP A 147 0.59 -11.25 3.25
N THR A 148 0.81 -10.09 3.86
CA THR A 148 1.77 -9.96 4.97
C THR A 148 1.33 -10.79 6.18
N LEU A 149 0.03 -10.80 6.51
CA LEU A 149 -0.52 -11.63 7.58
C LEU A 149 -0.39 -13.14 7.29
N ALA A 150 -0.50 -13.54 6.03
CA ALA A 150 -0.30 -14.92 5.59
C ALA A 150 1.12 -15.46 5.90
N SER A 151 2.11 -14.58 6.00
CA SER A 151 3.47 -14.95 6.43
C SER A 151 3.59 -15.25 7.93
N VAL A 152 2.53 -14.96 8.70
CA VAL A 152 2.51 -15.11 10.16
C VAL A 152 1.51 -16.17 10.60
N ARG A 153 0.30 -16.19 10.01
CA ARG A 153 -0.76 -17.14 10.35
C ARG A 153 -1.74 -17.38 9.22
N ASP A 154 -2.49 -18.47 9.32
CA ASP A 154 -3.58 -18.84 8.41
C ASP A 154 -3.22 -18.63 6.93
N LYS A 155 -2.04 -19.13 6.53
CA LYS A 155 -1.39 -18.81 5.24
C LYS A 155 -2.36 -18.96 4.06
N GLU A 156 -3.06 -20.09 3.96
CA GLU A 156 -4.02 -20.35 2.87
C GLU A 156 -5.14 -19.30 2.85
N ALA A 157 -5.87 -19.14 3.96
CA ALA A 157 -7.02 -18.25 4.04
C ALA A 157 -6.64 -16.78 3.79
N ASN A 158 -5.51 -16.33 4.33
CA ASN A 158 -5.04 -14.96 4.12
C ASN A 158 -4.51 -14.75 2.68
N CYS A 159 -3.89 -15.76 2.05
CA CYS A 159 -3.53 -15.67 0.62
C CYS A 159 -4.76 -15.56 -0.28
N GLN A 160 -5.82 -16.35 -0.02
CA GLN A 160 -7.07 -16.27 -0.78
C GLN A 160 -7.72 -14.88 -0.65
N LYS A 161 -7.75 -14.30 0.55
CA LYS A 161 -8.23 -12.93 0.77
C LYS A 161 -7.38 -11.89 0.05
N ALA A 162 -6.06 -12.07 0.05
CA ALA A 162 -5.16 -11.18 -0.68
C ALA A 162 -5.41 -11.22 -2.19
N ILE A 163 -5.55 -12.41 -2.76
CA ILE A 163 -5.87 -12.64 -4.19
C ILE A 163 -7.19 -11.96 -4.54
N ALA A 164 -8.24 -12.16 -3.75
CA ALA A 164 -9.54 -11.53 -3.98
C ALA A 164 -9.44 -10.00 -3.99
N ALA A 165 -8.75 -9.40 -3.01
CA ALA A 165 -8.57 -7.95 -2.95
C ALA A 165 -7.76 -7.41 -4.15
N TYR A 166 -6.71 -8.11 -4.61
CA TYR A 166 -6.01 -7.70 -5.83
C TYR A 166 -6.86 -7.82 -7.09
N GLN A 167 -7.70 -8.85 -7.19
CA GLN A 167 -8.64 -9.00 -8.31
C GLN A 167 -9.67 -7.87 -8.35
N GLU A 168 -10.19 -7.46 -7.18
CA GLU A 168 -11.03 -6.26 -7.06
C GLU A 168 -10.31 -5.00 -7.55
N ALA A 169 -9.05 -4.81 -7.18
CA ALA A 169 -8.27 -3.67 -7.66
C ALA A 169 -8.07 -3.69 -9.18
N LEU A 170 -7.93 -4.87 -9.79
CA LEU A 170 -7.74 -5.04 -11.24
C LEU A 170 -9.00 -4.79 -12.07
N GLN A 171 -10.19 -4.70 -11.44
CA GLN A 171 -11.40 -4.25 -12.15
C GLN A 171 -11.28 -2.81 -12.66
N VAL A 172 -10.51 -1.97 -11.95
CA VAL A 172 -10.30 -0.55 -12.31
C VAL A 172 -8.89 -0.33 -12.87
N ARG A 173 -7.88 -0.96 -12.25
CA ARG A 173 -6.48 -0.86 -12.69
C ARG A 173 -6.29 -1.76 -13.89
N THR A 174 -6.65 -1.27 -15.07
CA THR A 174 -6.45 -1.99 -16.34
C THR A 174 -5.13 -1.59 -17.00
N LEU A 175 -4.67 -2.40 -17.94
CA LEU A 175 -3.46 -2.13 -18.72
C LEU A 175 -3.54 -0.76 -19.44
N ASP A 176 -4.71 -0.43 -19.99
CA ASP A 176 -4.89 0.76 -20.82
C ASP A 176 -5.04 2.04 -19.97
N ALA A 177 -5.80 1.97 -18.88
CA ALA A 177 -6.12 3.15 -18.07
C ALA A 177 -5.02 3.47 -17.04
N PHE A 178 -4.44 2.44 -16.41
CA PHE A 178 -3.48 2.60 -15.32
C PHE A 178 -2.34 1.58 -15.44
N PRO A 179 -1.51 1.63 -16.50
CA PRO A 179 -0.53 0.58 -16.82
C PRO A 179 0.42 0.27 -15.67
N ILE A 180 0.89 1.29 -14.94
CA ILE A 180 1.84 1.12 -13.84
C ILE A 180 1.17 0.49 -12.62
N ASP A 181 -0.01 0.98 -12.23
CA ASP A 181 -0.76 0.41 -11.11
C ASP A 181 -1.24 -1.01 -11.42
N TYR A 182 -1.64 -1.28 -12.66
CA TYR A 182 -1.95 -2.62 -13.16
C TYR A 182 -0.74 -3.54 -12.99
N ALA A 183 0.44 -3.14 -13.47
CA ALA A 183 1.65 -3.96 -13.38
C ALA A 183 2.06 -4.24 -11.94
N MET A 184 1.96 -3.25 -11.06
CA MET A 184 2.20 -3.40 -9.62
C MET A 184 1.21 -4.39 -9.00
N THR A 185 -0.10 -4.26 -9.27
CA THR A 185 -1.10 -5.17 -8.72
C THR A 185 -0.94 -6.59 -9.28
N GLN A 186 -0.58 -6.75 -10.56
CA GLN A 186 -0.25 -8.05 -11.16
C GLN A 186 0.98 -8.68 -10.51
N GLN A 187 2.02 -7.91 -10.20
CA GLN A 187 3.18 -8.40 -9.45
C GLN A 187 2.76 -8.92 -8.07
N ASN A 188 1.96 -8.16 -7.32
CA ASN A 188 1.51 -8.58 -5.99
C ASN A 188 0.61 -9.82 -6.04
N LEU A 189 -0.26 -9.89 -7.04
CA LEU A 189 -1.10 -11.06 -7.32
C LEU A 189 -0.24 -12.29 -7.61
N GLY A 190 0.83 -12.15 -8.39
CA GLY A 190 1.78 -13.23 -8.66
C GLY A 190 2.46 -13.77 -7.41
N VAL A 191 2.87 -12.90 -6.49
CA VAL A 191 3.46 -13.29 -5.20
C VAL A 191 2.43 -14.03 -4.33
N ALA A 192 1.18 -13.56 -4.29
CA ALA A 192 0.13 -14.19 -3.50
C ALA A 192 -0.25 -15.58 -4.03
N TYR A 193 -0.38 -15.74 -5.35
CA TYR A 193 -0.58 -17.06 -5.95
C TYR A 193 0.59 -18.00 -5.71
N TRP A 194 1.84 -17.53 -5.82
CA TRP A 194 2.99 -18.37 -5.48
C TRP A 194 2.94 -18.82 -4.01
N THR A 195 2.64 -17.90 -3.09
CA THR A 195 2.52 -18.25 -1.67
C THR A 195 1.40 -19.27 -1.42
N LEU A 196 0.28 -19.18 -2.17
CA LEU A 196 -0.80 -20.16 -2.10
C LEU A 196 -0.37 -21.52 -2.69
N ALA A 197 0.43 -21.53 -3.77
CA ALA A 197 0.96 -22.74 -4.37
C ALA A 197 1.86 -23.56 -3.42
N GLU A 198 2.46 -22.92 -2.40
CA GLU A 198 3.22 -23.61 -1.35
C GLU A 198 2.34 -24.45 -0.43
N VAL A 199 1.04 -24.17 -0.35
CA VAL A 199 0.12 -24.82 0.59
C VAL A 199 -1.02 -25.57 -0.08
N ARG A 200 -1.42 -25.20 -1.31
CA ARG A 200 -2.58 -25.79 -2.00
C ARG A 200 -2.52 -25.60 -3.51
N ASP A 201 -3.13 -26.55 -4.25
CA ASP A 201 -3.39 -26.48 -5.70
C ASP A 201 -2.16 -25.97 -6.48
N LYS A 202 -1.00 -26.55 -6.18
CA LYS A 202 0.33 -26.05 -6.56
C LYS A 202 0.41 -25.73 -8.05
N GLU A 203 -0.01 -26.65 -8.92
CA GLU A 203 0.06 -26.48 -10.36
C GLU A 203 -0.78 -25.28 -10.84
N THR A 204 -2.06 -25.24 -10.48
CA THR A 204 -2.97 -24.15 -10.83
C THR A 204 -2.44 -22.80 -10.35
N ASN A 205 -2.02 -22.72 -9.09
CA ASN A 205 -1.51 -21.48 -8.51
C ASN A 205 -0.17 -21.06 -9.10
N CYS A 206 0.70 -22.01 -9.45
CA CYS A 206 1.91 -21.77 -10.23
C CYS A 206 1.60 -21.11 -11.58
N GLN A 207 0.64 -21.66 -12.34
CA GLN A 207 0.24 -21.12 -13.64
C GLN A 207 -0.30 -19.70 -13.51
N GLN A 208 -1.16 -19.45 -12.51
CA GLN A 208 -1.70 -18.11 -12.23
C GLN A 208 -0.60 -17.11 -11.84
N ALA A 209 0.35 -17.52 -10.99
CA ALA A 209 1.46 -16.67 -10.59
C ALA A 209 2.38 -16.30 -11.78
N ILE A 210 2.71 -17.28 -12.63
CA ILE A 210 3.49 -17.05 -13.87
C ILE A 210 2.75 -16.09 -14.80
N ALA A 211 1.44 -16.27 -14.99
CA ALA A 211 0.63 -15.41 -15.83
C ALA A 211 0.61 -13.96 -15.31
N ALA A 212 0.44 -13.77 -14.00
CA ALA A 212 0.45 -12.45 -13.37
C ALA A 212 1.81 -11.75 -13.53
N TYR A 213 2.93 -12.46 -13.29
CA TYR A 213 4.26 -11.89 -13.53
C TYR A 213 4.52 -11.54 -15.00
N ARG A 214 4.04 -12.35 -15.94
CA ARG A 214 4.13 -12.03 -17.38
C ARG A 214 3.35 -10.76 -17.72
N LYS A 215 2.15 -10.57 -17.16
CA LYS A 215 1.36 -9.34 -17.32
C LYS A 215 2.11 -8.12 -16.76
N ALA A 216 2.73 -8.24 -15.59
CA ALA A 216 3.54 -7.15 -15.03
C ALA A 216 4.76 -6.80 -15.90
N LEU A 217 5.42 -7.81 -16.49
CA LEU A 217 6.58 -7.64 -17.38
C LEU A 217 6.24 -7.04 -18.76
N GLN A 218 4.96 -6.94 -19.14
CA GLN A 218 4.55 -6.18 -20.34
C GLN A 218 4.80 -4.67 -20.16
N ILE A 219 4.77 -4.20 -18.91
CA ILE A 219 4.94 -2.78 -18.56
C ILE A 219 6.31 -2.52 -17.95
N TYR A 220 6.71 -3.34 -16.97
CA TYR A 220 8.03 -3.23 -16.36
C TYR A 220 9.08 -3.86 -17.28
N THR A 221 9.54 -3.10 -18.28
CA THR A 221 10.62 -3.52 -19.17
C THR A 221 11.99 -3.20 -18.57
N ARG A 222 13.03 -3.87 -19.08
CA ARG A 222 14.42 -3.65 -18.66
C ARG A 222 14.87 -2.20 -18.87
N GLU A 223 14.40 -1.57 -19.94
CA GLU A 223 14.82 -0.25 -20.38
C GLU A 223 14.14 0.85 -19.57
N ARG A 224 12.84 0.71 -19.29
CA ARG A 224 12.04 1.76 -18.65
C ARG A 224 11.98 1.61 -17.12
N TYR A 225 12.03 0.38 -16.63
CA TYR A 225 11.90 0.04 -15.20
C TYR A 225 12.87 -1.10 -14.81
N PRO A 226 14.20 -0.87 -14.87
CA PRO A 226 15.20 -1.92 -14.69
C PRO A 226 15.10 -2.65 -13.34
N GLU A 227 14.80 -1.92 -12.25
CA GLU A 227 14.74 -2.50 -10.91
C GLU A 227 13.49 -3.39 -10.70
N PRO A 228 12.25 -2.92 -10.96
CA PRO A 228 11.08 -3.81 -10.96
C PRO A 228 11.22 -4.99 -11.92
N TYR A 229 11.73 -4.76 -13.13
CA TYR A 229 11.96 -5.82 -14.11
C TYR A 229 12.86 -6.92 -13.55
N ARG A 230 14.02 -6.57 -12.96
CA ARG A 230 14.96 -7.52 -12.36
C ARG A 230 14.28 -8.32 -11.24
N GLY A 231 13.56 -7.64 -10.35
CA GLY A 231 12.85 -8.30 -9.24
C GLY A 231 11.81 -9.30 -9.72
N ILE A 232 10.98 -8.92 -10.69
CA ILE A 232 9.93 -9.79 -11.22
C ILE A 232 10.53 -10.96 -12.01
N LYS A 233 11.57 -10.73 -12.80
CA LYS A 233 12.28 -11.80 -13.53
C LYS A 233 12.88 -12.84 -12.57
N GLY A 234 13.59 -12.40 -11.54
CA GLY A 234 14.15 -13.30 -10.53
C GLY A 234 13.08 -14.07 -9.74
N ASN A 235 11.93 -13.47 -9.49
CA ASN A 235 10.78 -14.19 -8.91
C ASN A 235 10.20 -15.23 -9.87
N LEU A 236 10.07 -14.87 -11.15
CA LEU A 236 9.53 -15.75 -12.17
C LEU A 236 10.44 -16.97 -12.42
N GLU A 237 11.75 -16.80 -12.40
CA GLU A 237 12.73 -17.88 -12.54
C GLU A 237 12.63 -18.87 -11.36
N ARG A 238 12.70 -18.36 -10.13
CA ARG A 238 12.54 -19.17 -8.91
C ARG A 238 11.19 -19.89 -8.85
N LEU A 239 10.13 -19.22 -9.29
CA LEU A 239 8.79 -19.82 -9.37
C LEU A 239 8.78 -21.00 -10.34
N LYS A 240 9.35 -20.86 -11.54
CA LYS A 240 9.41 -21.96 -12.51
C LYS A 240 10.14 -23.18 -11.95
N GLU A 241 11.29 -22.99 -11.32
CA GLU A 241 12.03 -24.06 -10.65
C GLU A 241 11.19 -24.73 -9.56
N PHE A 242 10.46 -23.94 -8.77
CA PHE A 242 9.55 -24.45 -7.74
C PHE A 242 8.42 -25.30 -8.34
N CYS A 243 7.85 -24.89 -9.48
CA CYS A 243 6.77 -25.59 -10.16
C CYS A 243 7.27 -26.88 -10.85
N GLU A 244 8.45 -26.86 -11.49
CA GLU A 244 9.03 -28.00 -12.21
C GLU A 244 9.37 -29.18 -11.30
N LYS A 245 9.84 -28.91 -10.06
CA LYS A 245 10.13 -29.97 -9.07
C LYS A 245 8.92 -30.84 -8.69
N ALA A 246 7.69 -30.44 -9.03
CA ALA A 246 6.51 -31.26 -8.84
C ALA A 246 6.36 -32.37 -9.90
N ASN A 247 6.82 -32.11 -11.14
CA ASN A 247 6.60 -33.00 -12.29
C ASN A 247 7.61 -34.15 -12.39
N THR A 248 8.62 -34.18 -11.52
CA THR A 248 9.66 -35.24 -11.47
C THR A 248 9.48 -36.19 -10.29
N SER A 249 8.36 -36.09 -9.56
CA SER A 249 8.09 -36.88 -8.35
C SER A 249 7.00 -37.96 -8.54
N GLU A 250 6.58 -38.20 -9.79
CA GLU A 250 5.73 -39.33 -10.22
C GLU A 250 6.57 -40.34 -11.01
#